data_AF-A0A2K5CDL1-F1
#
_entry.id   AF-A0A2K5CDL1-F1
#
_cell.length_a   1.000
_cell.length_b   1.000
_cell.length_c   1.000
_cell.angle_alpha   90.00
_cell.angle_beta   90.00
_cell.angle_gamma   90.00
#
_symmetry.space_group_name_H-M   'P 1'
#
loop_
_entity.id
_entity.type
_entity.pdbx_description
1 polymer ?
#
loop_
_entity_poly.entity_id
_entity_poly.type
_entity_poly.pdbx_seq_one_letter_code
_entity_poly.pdbx_strand_id
1 'polypeptide(L)'
;MAHGHGHGKMELPDYRQWKIEGTPLETVQERLAAQELRDPWGRNDITFFDVFFKGFKWGFGAFVVAAGAESYLESLNKDKKHH
;
A
#
# COMPACT_ATOMS: atom_id res chain seq x y z
N MET A 1 40.29 -17.78 8.01
CA MET A 1 39.86 -16.43 7.63
C MET A 1 39.79 -16.37 6.10
N ALA A 2 38.59 -16.32 5.53
CA ALA A 2 38.36 -15.98 4.12
C ALA A 2 36.96 -15.37 4.01
N HIS A 3 36.92 -14.03 4.09
CA HIS A 3 35.73 -13.21 3.87
C HIS A 3 35.52 -13.06 2.36
N GLY A 4 34.44 -13.63 1.82
CA GLY A 4 34.04 -13.44 0.43
C GLY A 4 32.54 -13.20 0.35
N HIS A 5 32.12 -11.93 0.28
CA HIS A 5 30.74 -11.57 -0.07
C HIS A 5 30.53 -11.82 -1.57
N GLY A 6 30.32 -13.08 -1.93
CA GLY A 6 29.92 -13.47 -3.28
C GLY A 6 28.42 -13.32 -3.43
N HIS A 7 27.92 -12.11 -3.67
CA HIS A 7 26.62 -11.98 -4.30
C HIS A 7 26.78 -12.50 -5.73
N GLY A 8 26.42 -13.77 -5.92
CA GLY A 8 26.36 -14.39 -7.25
C GLY A 8 25.57 -13.49 -8.18
N LYS A 9 26.06 -13.34 -9.42
CA LYS A 9 25.43 -12.55 -10.48
C LYS A 9 23.94 -12.91 -10.52
N MET A 10 23.07 -11.97 -10.16
CA MET A 10 21.62 -12.20 -10.21
C MET A 10 21.24 -12.37 -11.68
N GLU A 11 20.81 -13.57 -12.05
CA GLU A 11 20.19 -13.80 -13.35
C GLU A 11 18.80 -13.16 -13.29
N LEU A 12 18.48 -12.30 -14.27
CA LEU A 12 17.14 -11.76 -14.37
C LEU A 12 16.19 -12.94 -14.62
N PRO A 13 15.11 -13.05 -13.84
CA PRO A 13 14.16 -14.13 -14.04
C PRO A 13 13.46 -13.96 -15.39
N ASP A 14 13.07 -15.08 -15.99
CA ASP A 14 12.49 -15.11 -17.33
C ASP A 14 11.26 -14.20 -17.40
N TYR A 15 11.25 -13.31 -18.39
CA TYR A 15 10.17 -12.34 -18.61
C TYR A 15 8.79 -13.00 -18.83
N ARG A 16 8.77 -14.27 -19.27
CA ARG A 16 7.55 -15.06 -19.50
C ARG A 16 6.81 -15.41 -18.21
N GLN A 17 7.46 -15.31 -17.05
CA GLN A 17 6.81 -15.56 -15.76
C GLN A 17 5.78 -14.47 -15.41
N TRP A 18 5.93 -13.26 -15.96
CA TRP A 18 5.05 -12.14 -15.69
C TRP A 18 3.82 -12.23 -16.60
N LYS A 19 2.82 -12.99 -16.16
CA LYS A 19 1.49 -13.04 -16.76
C LYS A 19 0.59 -11.97 -16.14
N ILE A 20 -0.35 -11.48 -16.93
CA ILE A 20 -1.35 -10.47 -16.51
C ILE A 20 -2.65 -11.10 -15.99
N GLU A 21 -2.83 -12.40 -16.22
CA GLU A 21 -3.99 -13.21 -15.78
C GLU A 21 -4.14 -13.15 -14.25
N GLY A 22 -5.32 -12.74 -13.76
CA GLY A 22 -5.63 -12.59 -12.34
C GLY A 22 -5.18 -11.27 -11.72
N THR A 23 -4.59 -10.35 -12.48
CA THR A 23 -4.24 -9.00 -12.01
C THR A 23 -5.32 -7.99 -12.39
N PRO A 24 -5.48 -6.88 -11.65
CA PRO A 24 -6.40 -5.79 -12.04
C PRO A 24 -6.16 -5.27 -13.47
N LEU A 25 -4.95 -5.47 -13.98
CA LEU A 25 -4.55 -5.11 -15.33
C LEU A 25 -5.26 -5.90 -16.43
N GLU A 26 -5.69 -7.13 -16.13
CA GLU A 26 -6.54 -7.91 -17.02
C GLU A 26 -7.85 -7.17 -17.31
N THR A 27 -8.50 -6.64 -16.27
CA THR A 27 -9.75 -5.88 -16.43
C THR A 27 -9.55 -4.55 -17.16
N VAL A 28 -8.39 -3.92 -17.02
CA VAL A 28 -8.03 -2.71 -17.77
C VAL A 28 -7.84 -3.08 -19.24
N GLN A 29 -7.13 -4.17 -19.52
CA GLN A 29 -6.91 -4.65 -20.88
C GLN A 29 -8.20 -5.12 -21.55
N GLU A 30 -9.13 -5.77 -20.84
CA GLU A 30 -10.46 -6.12 -21.36
C GLU A 30 -11.27 -4.87 -21.73
N ARG A 31 -11.24 -3.84 -20.89
CA ARG A 31 -11.93 -2.57 -21.15
C ARG A 31 -11.32 -1.80 -22.31
N LEU A 32 -10.00 -1.84 -22.45
CA LEU A 32 -9.31 -1.23 -23.59
C LEU A 32 -9.53 -2.03 -24.88
N ALA A 33 -9.54 -3.36 -24.80
CA ALA A 33 -9.85 -4.24 -25.93
C ALA A 33 -11.29 -4.04 -26.43
N ALA A 34 -12.24 -3.76 -25.52
CA ALA A 34 -13.59 -3.34 -25.88
C ALA A 34 -13.64 -1.98 -26.63
N GLN A 35 -12.56 -1.21 -26.57
CA GLN A 35 -12.37 0.06 -27.27
C GLN A 35 -11.35 -0.05 -28.42
N GLU A 36 -10.95 -1.27 -28.80
CA GLU A 36 -9.89 -1.57 -29.78
C GLU A 36 -8.50 -0.98 -29.47
N LEU A 37 -8.28 -0.51 -28.25
CA LEU A 37 -6.98 -0.03 -27.78
C LEU A 37 -6.26 -1.15 -27.02
N ARG A 38 -4.93 -1.15 -27.08
CA ARG A 38 -4.08 -2.01 -26.26
C ARG A 38 -3.04 -1.15 -25.59
N ASP A 39 -3.13 -1.00 -24.27
CA ASP A 39 -2.12 -0.27 -23.52
C ASP A 39 -0.85 -1.12 -23.36
N PRO A 40 0.31 -0.67 -23.87
CA PRO A 40 1.55 -1.41 -23.77
C PRO A 40 2.26 -1.24 -22.41
N TRP A 41 1.79 -0.35 -21.53
CA TRP A 41 2.50 0.03 -20.30
C TRP A 41 1.91 -0.48 -18.99
N GLY A 42 0.72 -1.09 -18.97
CA GLY A 42 0.01 -1.42 -17.74
C GLY A 42 0.81 -2.23 -16.71
N ARG A 43 1.88 -2.95 -17.10
CA ARG A 43 2.78 -3.62 -16.13
C ARG A 43 3.49 -2.68 -15.15
N ASN A 44 3.55 -1.37 -15.42
CA ASN A 44 4.27 -0.39 -14.60
C ASN A 44 3.36 0.52 -13.75
N ASP A 45 2.05 0.30 -13.74
CA ASP A 45 1.13 1.20 -13.05
C ASP A 45 1.08 0.93 -11.55
N ILE A 46 2.03 1.53 -10.82
CA ILE A 46 1.89 1.74 -9.37
C ILE A 46 0.89 2.87 -9.18
N THR A 47 -0.31 2.55 -8.69
CA THR A 47 -1.35 3.54 -8.44
C THR A 47 -0.87 4.58 -7.44
N PHE A 48 -0.91 5.86 -7.80
CA PHE A 48 -0.54 6.98 -6.90
C PHE A 48 -1.23 6.89 -5.53
N PHE A 49 -2.48 6.41 -5.52
CA PHE A 49 -3.27 6.17 -4.31
C PHE A 49 -2.64 5.13 -3.38
N ASP A 50 -2.02 4.08 -3.90
CA ASP A 50 -1.38 3.05 -3.09
C ASP A 50 -0.16 3.60 -2.34
N VAL A 51 0.55 4.56 -2.94
CA VAL A 51 1.68 5.23 -2.30
C VAL A 51 1.19 6.32 -1.33
N PHE A 52 0.18 7.10 -1.72
CA PHE A 52 -0.34 8.19 -0.91
C PHE A 52 -1.02 7.71 0.38
N PHE A 53 -1.77 6.62 0.33
CA PHE A 53 -2.45 6.04 1.51
C PHE A 53 -1.59 5.03 2.27
N LYS A 54 -0.33 4.82 1.87
CA LYS A 54 0.61 3.96 2.57
C LYS A 54 0.96 4.57 3.93
N GLY A 55 0.34 4.03 4.98
CA GLY A 55 0.53 4.48 6.37
C GLY A 55 -0.67 5.22 6.97
N PHE A 56 -1.64 5.64 6.14
CA PHE A 56 -2.85 6.32 6.61
C PHE A 56 -3.63 5.45 7.62
N LYS A 57 -3.66 4.12 7.43
CA LYS A 57 -4.33 3.18 8.35
C LYS A 57 -3.78 3.26 9.78
N TRP A 58 -2.45 3.30 9.93
CA TRP A 58 -1.81 3.37 11.24
C TRP A 58 -1.92 4.77 11.86
N GLY A 59 -1.77 5.82 11.04
CA GLY A 59 -1.96 7.21 11.48
C GLY A 59 -3.38 7.48 11.98
N PHE A 60 -4.39 7.00 11.25
CA PHE A 60 -5.79 7.14 11.65
C PHE A 60 -6.10 6.35 12.94
N GLY A 61 -5.55 5.15 13.09
CA GLY A 61 -5.68 4.38 14.34
C GLY A 61 -5.12 5.13 15.56
N ALA A 62 -3.92 5.71 15.44
CA ALA A 62 -3.32 6.52 16.51
C ALA A 62 -4.15 7.78 16.81
N PHE A 63 -4.70 8.44 15.78
CA PHE A 63 -5.56 9.61 15.95
C PHE A 63 -6.83 9.31 16.76
N VAL A 64 -7.52 8.20 16.46
CA VAL A 64 -8.73 7.81 17.20
C VAL A 64 -8.41 7.49 18.66
N VAL A 65 -7.29 6.80 18.93
CA VAL A 65 -6.85 6.50 20.30
C VAL A 65 -6.54 7.79 21.06
N ALA A 66 -5.86 8.75 20.44
CA ALA A 66 -5.55 10.04 21.06
C ALA A 66 -6.83 10.83 21.38
N ALA A 67 -7.76 10.95 20.43
CA ALA A 67 -9.04 11.65 20.64
C ALA A 67 -9.88 10.99 21.75
N GLY A 68 -9.88 9.65 21.81
CA GLY A 68 -10.54 8.90 22.88
C GLY A 68 -9.89 9.13 24.25
N ALA A 69 -8.56 9.16 24.32
CA ALA A 69 -7.82 9.42 25.54
C ALA A 69 -8.05 10.85 26.06
N GLU A 70 -8.04 11.85 25.18
CA GLU A 70 -8.35 13.25 25.53
C GLU A 70 -9.78 13.37 26.07
N SER A 71 -10.77 12.77 25.39
CA SER A 71 -12.17 12.80 25.81
C SER A 71 -12.38 12.14 27.18
N TYR A 72 -11.68 11.04 27.43
CA TYR A 72 -11.74 10.32 28.71
C TYR A 72 -11.03 11.06 29.85
N LEU A 73 -9.87 11.66 29.59
CA LEU A 73 -9.18 12.49 30.58
C LEU A 73 -9.98 13.74 30.92
N GLU A 74 -10.62 14.36 29.93
CA GLU A 74 -11.44 15.54 30.16
C GLU A 74 -12.71 15.23 30.95
N SER A 75 -13.33 14.07 30.72
CA SER A 75 -14.50 13.63 31.51
C SER A 75 -14.11 13.38 32.98
N LEU A 76 -12.98 12.73 33.24
CA LEU A 76 -12.46 12.53 34.60
C LEU A 76 -12.11 13.85 35.32
N ASN A 77 -11.62 14.85 34.59
CA ASN A 77 -11.25 16.13 35.18
C ASN A 77 -12.46 17.01 35.49
N LYS A 78 -13.56 16.86 34.72
CA LYS A 78 -14.85 17.48 35.04
C LYS A 78 -15.48 16.86 36.29
N ASP A 79 -15.45 15.54 36.42
CA ASP A 79 -15.95 14.82 37.60
C ASP A 79 -15.25 15.27 38.90
N LYS A 80 -13.92 15.40 38.88
CA LYS A 80 -13.12 15.89 40.03
C LYS A 80 -13.37 17.34 40.44
N LYS A 81 -13.88 18.20 39.55
CA LYS A 81 -14.19 19.61 39.86
C LYS A 81 -15.57 19.81 40.50
N HIS A 82 -16.41 18.78 40.52
CA HIS A 82 -17.75 18.83 41.10
C HIS A 82 -17.84 18.32 42.55
N HIS A 83 -16.71 18.04 43.20
CA HIS A 83 -16.60 17.69 44.62
C HIS A 83 -15.92 18.78 45.44
#